data_AF-A0A662JDI4-F1
#
_entry.id   AF-A0A662JDI4-F1
#
_cell.length_a   1.000
_cell.length_b   1.000
_cell.length_c   1.000
_cell.angle_alpha   90.00
_cell.angle_beta   90.00
_cell.angle_gamma   90.00
#
_symmetry.space_group_name_H-M   'P 1'
#
loop_
_entity.id
_entity.type
_entity.pdbx_description
1 polymer ?
#
loop_
_entity_poly.entity_id
_entity_poly.type
_entity_poly.pdbx_seq_one_letter_code
_entity_poly.pdbx_strand_id
1 'polypeptide(L)'
;FTAYDVINALKSTRIDKLVDHRDIILPQLAAVGIEAKIIKEETGWNVIWGPVYAKDLPAFIKGGFQKTEEMREVKFSFMQRMEMAIAWAFPISIIVALTAFLLKSSILPLIALAWTTPILTLAIFPLYSRWLTRGVVGFIVTTLIPWSILSLGLIICYISVERITLIELFKFIMISLAFILTLSIDLAGITPTYRSAMFERLKVIINNSKCSGCGICIDVCPRGCFELNKERDIVNIKEQEKCIQCGACIIQCPQDALSFKRLNGEVIPPEVIRRYRLNFTGKHTIRI
;
A
#
# COMPACT_ATOMS: atom_id res chain seq x y z
N PHE A 1 3.35 -14.87 -6.73
CA PHE A 1 4.34 -14.36 -7.70
C PHE A 1 5.70 -14.27 -7.02
N THR A 2 6.62 -15.13 -7.42
CA THR A 2 7.94 -15.38 -6.80
C THR A 2 9.03 -15.45 -7.88
N ALA A 3 10.30 -15.51 -7.47
CA ALA A 3 11.39 -15.77 -8.41
C ALA A 3 11.20 -17.08 -9.19
N TYR A 4 10.67 -18.13 -8.55
CA TYR A 4 10.38 -19.42 -9.21
C TYR A 4 9.32 -19.31 -10.30
N ASP A 5 8.29 -18.48 -10.11
CA ASP A 5 7.26 -18.24 -11.12
C ASP A 5 7.88 -17.66 -12.41
N VAL A 6 8.83 -16.72 -12.25
CA VAL A 6 9.59 -16.14 -13.37
C VAL A 6 10.52 -17.17 -14.02
N ILE A 7 11.29 -17.92 -13.22
CA ILE A 7 12.20 -18.95 -13.72
C ILE A 7 11.44 -20.01 -14.53
N ASN A 8 10.29 -20.45 -14.05
CA ASN A 8 9.43 -21.40 -14.74
C ASN A 8 8.90 -20.82 -16.05
N ALA A 9 8.47 -19.56 -16.07
CA ALA A 9 8.05 -18.89 -17.30
C ALA A 9 9.19 -18.82 -18.34
N LEU A 10 10.42 -18.48 -17.93
CA LEU A 10 11.58 -18.44 -18.82
C LEU A 10 11.92 -19.80 -19.42
N LYS A 11 11.99 -20.84 -18.56
CA LYS A 11 12.36 -22.20 -18.99
C LYS A 11 11.28 -22.85 -19.86
N SER A 12 10.00 -22.65 -19.53
CA SER A 12 8.88 -23.26 -20.26
C SER A 12 8.65 -22.63 -21.63
N THR A 13 8.78 -21.31 -21.75
CA THR A 13 8.60 -20.59 -23.02
C THR A 13 9.78 -20.76 -23.99
N ARG A 14 10.95 -21.17 -23.48
CA ARG A 14 12.21 -21.24 -24.24
C ARG A 14 12.52 -19.94 -24.97
N ILE A 15 12.21 -18.81 -24.32
CA ILE A 15 12.40 -17.47 -24.88
C ILE A 15 13.89 -17.19 -25.16
N ASP A 16 14.79 -17.90 -24.50
CA ASP A 16 16.23 -17.89 -24.77
C ASP A 16 16.61 -18.30 -26.21
N LYS A 17 15.71 -18.96 -26.94
CA LYS A 17 15.90 -19.31 -28.36
C LYS A 17 15.37 -18.24 -29.32
N LEU A 18 14.63 -17.26 -28.81
CA LEU A 18 13.95 -16.24 -29.61
C LEU A 18 14.65 -14.88 -29.56
N VAL A 19 15.53 -14.66 -28.58
CA VAL A 19 16.27 -13.42 -28.41
C VAL A 19 17.77 -13.70 -28.22
N ASP A 20 18.60 -12.74 -28.62
CA ASP A 20 20.06 -12.77 -28.55
C ASP A 20 20.62 -12.19 -27.23
N HIS A 21 19.76 -11.58 -26.41
CA HIS A 21 20.09 -11.01 -25.10
C HIS A 21 19.49 -11.83 -23.95
N ARG A 22 19.90 -11.52 -22.71
CA ARG A 22 19.35 -12.16 -21.50
C ARG A 22 18.86 -11.13 -20.50
N ASP A 23 18.00 -10.21 -20.97
CA ASP A 23 17.40 -9.19 -20.12
C ASP A 23 15.89 -9.35 -20.10
N ILE A 24 15.31 -9.34 -18.89
CA ILE A 24 13.86 -9.34 -18.70
C ILE A 24 13.42 -8.09 -17.98
N ILE A 25 12.28 -7.54 -18.41
CA ILE A 25 11.65 -6.42 -17.73
C ILE A 25 10.55 -6.95 -16.82
N LEU A 26 10.66 -6.69 -15.52
CA LEU A 26 9.64 -7.05 -14.53
C LEU A 26 8.98 -5.78 -13.95
N PRO A 27 7.70 -5.81 -13.60
CA PRO A 27 7.04 -4.66 -12.97
C PRO A 27 7.71 -4.27 -11.65
N GLN A 28 7.92 -2.97 -11.43
CA GLN A 28 8.58 -2.45 -10.22
C GLN A 28 7.98 -2.99 -8.91
N LEU A 29 6.65 -3.10 -8.82
CA LEU A 29 5.96 -3.51 -7.59
C LEU A 29 6.16 -4.99 -7.26
N ALA A 30 6.69 -5.79 -8.19
CA ALA A 30 7.04 -7.19 -7.94
C ALA A 30 8.39 -7.35 -7.22
N ALA A 31 9.18 -6.28 -7.08
CA ALA A 31 10.49 -6.29 -6.44
C ALA A 31 10.49 -6.69 -4.95
N VAL A 32 9.33 -6.70 -4.29
CA VAL A 32 9.20 -7.23 -2.92
C VAL A 32 9.11 -8.76 -2.91
N GLY A 33 8.52 -9.36 -3.95
CA GLY A 33 8.24 -10.81 -4.00
C GLY A 33 9.24 -11.62 -4.84
N ILE A 34 10.08 -10.96 -5.65
CA ILE A 34 10.98 -11.60 -6.60
C ILE A 34 12.41 -11.17 -6.31
N GLU A 35 13.29 -12.11 -6.01
CA GLU A 35 14.72 -11.83 -5.81
C GLU A 35 15.46 -11.96 -7.15
N ALA A 36 15.92 -10.83 -7.70
CA ALA A 36 16.61 -10.80 -8.99
C ALA A 36 17.90 -11.63 -9.01
N LYS A 37 18.59 -11.70 -7.87
CA LYS A 37 19.81 -12.50 -7.69
C LYS A 37 19.56 -13.98 -7.99
N ILE A 38 18.47 -14.55 -7.47
CA ILE A 38 18.10 -15.96 -7.68
C ILE A 38 17.84 -16.22 -9.18
N ILE A 39 17.12 -15.32 -9.86
CA ILE A 39 16.86 -15.45 -11.30
C ILE A 39 18.17 -15.44 -12.08
N LYS A 40 19.09 -14.52 -11.74
CA LYS A 40 20.38 -14.41 -12.42
C LYS A 40 21.24 -15.67 -12.22
N GLU A 41 21.30 -16.19 -11.00
CA GLU A 41 22.05 -17.41 -10.66
C GLU A 41 21.48 -18.66 -11.35
N GLU A 42 20.16 -18.80 -11.41
CA GLU A 42 19.48 -19.99 -11.95
C GLU A 42 19.30 -20.01 -13.47
N THR A 43 19.28 -18.85 -14.11
CA THR A 43 18.91 -18.72 -15.53
C THR A 43 19.89 -17.90 -16.36
N GLY A 44 20.78 -17.14 -15.72
CA GLY A 44 21.67 -16.19 -16.39
C GLY A 44 20.98 -14.91 -16.86
N TRP A 45 19.67 -14.74 -16.66
CA TRP A 45 18.93 -13.54 -17.06
C TRP A 45 19.08 -12.39 -16.07
N ASN A 46 19.29 -11.17 -16.58
CA ASN A 46 19.28 -9.95 -15.79
C ASN A 46 17.84 -9.43 -15.67
N VAL A 47 17.49 -8.97 -14.48
CA VAL A 47 16.20 -8.31 -14.22
C VAL A 47 16.36 -6.81 -14.32
N ILE A 48 15.56 -6.20 -15.19
CA ILE A 48 15.37 -4.76 -15.29
C ILE A 48 14.00 -4.43 -14.67
N TRP A 49 13.98 -3.55 -13.68
CA TRP A 49 12.74 -3.13 -13.05
C TRP A 49 12.04 -2.06 -13.88
N GLY A 50 10.99 -2.46 -14.59
CA GLY A 50 10.19 -1.62 -15.47
C GLY A 50 9.11 -0.80 -14.74
N PRO A 51 8.26 -0.08 -15.49
CA PRO A 51 7.18 0.73 -14.95
C PRO A 51 6.12 -0.11 -14.24
N VAL A 52 5.22 0.57 -13.51
CA VAL A 52 4.04 -0.05 -12.89
C VAL A 52 3.09 -0.61 -13.94
N TYR A 53 2.87 0.10 -15.05
CA TYR A 53 1.95 -0.31 -16.11
C TYR A 53 2.67 -0.68 -17.40
N ALA A 54 2.25 -1.77 -18.02
CA ALA A 54 2.83 -2.27 -19.27
C ALA A 54 2.72 -1.25 -20.43
N LYS A 55 1.69 -0.40 -20.44
CA LYS A 55 1.50 0.65 -21.47
C LYS A 55 2.66 1.65 -21.53
N ASP A 56 3.42 1.80 -20.44
CA ASP A 56 4.53 2.75 -20.36
C ASP A 56 5.86 2.13 -20.87
N LEU A 57 5.87 0.84 -21.22
CA LEU A 57 7.07 0.14 -21.72
C LEU A 57 7.72 0.79 -22.95
N PRO A 58 6.97 1.23 -23.99
CA PRO A 58 7.61 1.83 -25.17
C PRO A 58 8.38 3.12 -24.84
N ALA A 59 7.82 3.96 -23.96
CA ALA A 59 8.48 5.18 -23.50
C ALA A 59 9.68 4.88 -22.60
N PHE A 60 9.55 3.88 -21.72
CA PHE A 60 10.61 3.40 -20.86
C PHE A 60 11.83 2.86 -21.64
N ILE A 61 11.59 2.08 -22.69
CA ILE A 61 12.65 1.53 -23.55
C ILE A 61 13.31 2.65 -24.36
N LYS A 62 12.53 3.56 -24.97
CA LYS A 62 13.08 4.74 -25.66
C LYS A 62 13.90 5.65 -24.75
N GLY A 63 13.52 5.74 -23.48
CA GLY A 63 14.24 6.50 -22.45
C GLY A 63 15.48 5.80 -21.89
N GLY A 64 15.95 4.70 -22.51
CA GLY A 64 17.15 3.99 -22.07
C GLY A 64 16.97 3.30 -20.70
N PHE A 65 15.79 2.73 -20.45
CA PHE A 65 15.44 2.05 -19.20
C PHE A 65 15.45 2.95 -17.96
N GLN A 66 15.21 4.25 -18.14
CA GLN A 66 15.00 5.20 -17.05
C GLN A 66 13.51 5.47 -16.83
N LYS A 67 13.05 5.31 -15.58
CA LYS A 67 11.66 5.56 -15.19
C LYS A 67 11.46 7.02 -14.79
N THR A 68 10.44 7.65 -15.37
CA THR A 68 9.91 8.94 -14.86
C THR A 68 9.20 8.74 -13.52
N GLU A 69 8.86 9.84 -12.82
CA GLU A 69 8.08 9.74 -11.58
C GLU A 69 6.69 9.13 -11.83
N GLU A 70 6.01 9.52 -12.92
CA GLU A 70 4.68 8.98 -13.26
C GLU A 70 4.67 7.46 -13.48
N MET A 71 5.74 6.91 -14.05
CA MET A 71 5.87 5.46 -14.31
C MET A 71 5.97 4.63 -13.03
N ARG A 72 6.29 5.27 -11.90
CA ARG A 72 6.46 4.62 -10.58
C ARG A 72 5.18 4.66 -9.75
N GLU A 73 4.20 5.47 -10.17
CA GLU A 73 2.98 5.70 -9.41
C GLU A 73 1.84 4.79 -9.86
N VAL A 74 1.18 4.17 -8.87
CA VAL A 74 -0.09 3.49 -9.09
C VAL A 74 -1.19 4.55 -9.20
N LYS A 75 -1.86 4.59 -10.35
CA LYS A 75 -3.00 5.48 -10.57
C LYS A 75 -4.24 4.81 -10.01
N PHE A 76 -4.80 5.36 -8.92
CA PHE A 76 -6.11 4.97 -8.38
C PHE A 76 -7.19 5.84 -9.01
N SER A 77 -7.71 5.39 -10.15
CA SER A 77 -8.81 6.08 -10.84
C SER A 77 -10.10 6.07 -10.01
N PHE A 78 -11.04 6.93 -10.35
CA PHE A 78 -12.36 6.96 -9.72
C PHE A 78 -13.06 5.58 -9.80
N MET A 79 -13.02 4.93 -10.96
CA MET A 79 -13.65 3.62 -11.15
C MET A 79 -13.05 2.54 -10.24
N GLN A 80 -11.73 2.46 -10.16
CA GLN A 80 -11.06 1.48 -9.27
C GLN A 80 -11.37 1.74 -7.78
N ARG A 81 -11.55 2.99 -7.38
CA ARG A 81 -11.98 3.32 -6.02
C ARG A 81 -13.42 2.90 -5.76
N MET A 82 -14.30 3.02 -6.75
CA MET A 82 -15.68 2.55 -6.64
C MET A 82 -15.77 1.03 -6.62
N GLU A 83 -14.99 0.33 -7.44
CA GLU A 83 -14.86 -1.13 -7.38
C GLU A 83 -14.44 -1.58 -5.97
N MET A 84 -13.42 -0.93 -5.40
CA MET A 84 -13.00 -1.19 -4.02
C MET A 84 -14.11 -0.88 -3.02
N ALA A 85 -14.80 0.26 -3.15
CA ALA A 85 -15.90 0.64 -2.25
C ALA A 85 -17.01 -0.42 -2.24
N ILE A 86 -17.39 -0.93 -3.41
CA ILE A 86 -18.41 -1.96 -3.57
C ILE A 86 -17.94 -3.29 -2.98
N ALA A 87 -16.70 -3.68 -3.25
CA ALA A 87 -16.11 -4.91 -2.73
C ALA A 87 -16.05 -4.95 -1.20
N TRP A 88 -15.92 -3.79 -0.55
CA TRP A 88 -15.99 -3.66 0.91
C TRP A 88 -17.43 -3.52 1.43
N ALA A 89 -18.29 -2.74 0.76
CA ALA A 89 -19.67 -2.52 1.18
C ALA A 89 -20.51 -3.81 1.18
N PHE A 90 -20.25 -4.71 0.22
CA PHE A 90 -20.97 -5.98 0.13
C PHE A 90 -20.82 -6.90 1.36
N PRO A 91 -19.62 -7.34 1.78
CA PRO A 91 -19.46 -8.17 2.96
C PRO A 91 -19.90 -7.46 4.25
N ILE A 92 -19.69 -6.14 4.33
CA ILE A 92 -20.19 -5.34 5.45
C ILE A 92 -21.72 -5.40 5.52
N SER A 93 -22.42 -5.34 4.38
CA SER A 93 -23.88 -5.39 4.36
C SER A 93 -24.45 -6.69 4.94
N ILE A 94 -23.71 -7.81 4.83
CA ILE A 94 -24.07 -9.09 5.46
C ILE A 94 -23.96 -8.99 6.98
N ILE A 95 -22.86 -8.43 7.49
CA ILE A 95 -22.66 -8.20 8.94
C ILE A 95 -23.74 -7.24 9.47
N VAL A 96 -24.06 -6.21 8.71
CA VAL A 96 -25.08 -5.23 9.05
C VAL A 96 -26.48 -5.86 9.08
N ALA A 97 -26.82 -6.72 8.11
CA ALA A 97 -28.09 -7.43 8.11
C ALA A 97 -28.23 -8.36 9.34
N LEU A 98 -27.16 -9.08 9.70
CA LEU A 98 -27.14 -9.95 10.89
C LEU A 98 -27.31 -9.14 12.19
N THR A 99 -26.57 -8.03 12.33
CA THR A 99 -26.67 -7.17 13.52
C THR A 99 -28.04 -6.49 13.63
N ALA A 100 -28.60 -6.03 12.51
CA ALA A 100 -29.95 -5.47 12.45
C ALA A 100 -31.01 -6.48 12.88
N PHE A 101 -30.90 -7.73 12.43
CA PHE A 101 -31.78 -8.82 12.84
C PHE A 101 -31.71 -9.09 14.36
N LEU A 102 -30.50 -9.18 14.91
CA LEU A 102 -30.29 -9.41 16.35
C LEU A 102 -30.80 -8.27 17.22
N LEU A 103 -30.62 -7.02 16.79
CA LEU A 103 -31.01 -5.82 17.53
C LEU A 103 -32.47 -5.42 17.31
N LYS A 104 -33.23 -6.16 16.49
CA LYS A 104 -34.58 -5.81 16.02
C LYS A 104 -34.65 -4.37 15.52
N SER A 105 -33.60 -3.93 14.84
CA SER A 105 -33.47 -2.59 14.27
C SER A 105 -33.91 -2.60 12.81
N SER A 106 -34.32 -1.44 12.30
CA SER A 106 -34.61 -1.28 10.87
C SER A 106 -33.37 -1.57 10.02
N ILE A 107 -33.49 -2.54 9.11
CA ILE A 107 -32.39 -3.00 8.26
C ILE A 107 -32.02 -1.94 7.20
N LEU A 108 -33.01 -1.28 6.61
CA LEU A 108 -32.83 -0.40 5.46
C LEU A 108 -31.89 0.80 5.74
N PRO A 109 -32.03 1.56 6.85
CA PRO A 109 -31.10 2.65 7.16
C PRO A 109 -29.67 2.17 7.41
N LEU A 110 -29.51 0.97 7.99
CA LEU A 110 -28.20 0.40 8.27
C LEU A 110 -27.49 -0.05 6.99
N ILE A 111 -28.23 -0.66 6.06
CA ILE A 111 -27.70 -0.97 4.73
C ILE A 111 -27.33 0.33 4.01
N ALA A 112 -28.18 1.37 4.05
CA ALA A 112 -27.84 2.65 3.44
C ALA A 112 -26.51 3.20 4.00
N LEU A 113 -26.33 3.22 5.32
CA LEU A 113 -25.09 3.63 5.98
C LEU A 113 -23.88 2.80 5.55
N ALA A 114 -24.03 1.49 5.42
CA ALA A 114 -22.98 0.55 5.01
C ALA A 114 -22.49 0.79 3.58
N TRP A 115 -23.34 1.33 2.70
CA TRP A 115 -22.99 1.62 1.32
C TRP A 115 -22.57 3.08 1.11
N THR A 116 -23.30 4.04 1.68
CA THR A 116 -23.02 5.47 1.48
C THR A 116 -21.67 5.85 2.06
N THR A 117 -21.31 5.31 3.22
CA THR A 117 -20.09 5.71 3.93
C THR A 117 -18.82 5.29 3.19
N PRO A 118 -18.62 4.01 2.78
CA PRO A 118 -17.43 3.63 2.03
C PRO A 118 -17.36 4.29 0.65
N ILE A 119 -18.50 4.40 -0.06
CA ILE A 119 -18.56 5.04 -1.37
C ILE A 119 -18.15 6.50 -1.28
N LEU A 120 -18.77 7.26 -0.36
CA LEU A 120 -18.48 8.67 -0.21
C LEU A 120 -17.03 8.88 0.21
N THR A 121 -16.55 8.10 1.19
CA THR A 121 -15.17 8.14 1.67
C THR A 121 -14.19 7.91 0.52
N LEU A 122 -14.38 6.87 -0.29
CA LEU A 122 -13.47 6.55 -1.39
C LEU A 122 -13.62 7.49 -2.61
N ALA A 123 -14.81 8.03 -2.85
CA ALA A 123 -15.05 9.01 -3.91
C ALA A 123 -14.30 10.32 -3.63
N ILE A 124 -14.39 10.83 -2.40
CA ILE A 124 -13.74 12.08 -1.99
C ILE A 124 -12.28 11.90 -1.53
N PHE A 125 -11.73 10.68 -1.61
CA PHE A 125 -10.36 10.35 -1.21
C PHE A 125 -9.29 11.36 -1.68
N PRO A 126 -9.28 11.86 -2.93
CA PRO A 126 -8.29 12.86 -3.36
C PRO A 126 -8.29 14.14 -2.52
N LEU A 127 -9.44 14.52 -1.98
CA LEU A 127 -9.64 15.75 -1.24
C LEU A 127 -9.10 15.67 0.19
N TYR A 128 -8.90 14.47 0.74
CA TYR A 128 -8.36 14.31 2.09
C TYR A 128 -7.08 13.44 2.15
N SER A 129 -6.64 12.85 1.03
CA SER A 129 -5.48 11.95 0.95
C SER A 129 -4.20 12.53 1.57
N ARG A 130 -4.00 13.85 1.40
CA ARG A 130 -2.84 14.59 1.91
C ARG A 130 -2.77 14.65 3.45
N TRP A 131 -3.89 14.45 4.13
CA TRP A 131 -3.97 14.52 5.60
C TRP A 131 -3.88 13.15 6.27
N LEU A 132 -4.05 12.03 5.54
CA LEU A 132 -4.03 10.67 6.12
C LEU A 132 -2.80 10.38 6.98
N THR A 133 -1.64 10.93 6.62
CA THR A 133 -0.38 10.67 7.31
C THR A 133 -0.10 11.62 8.49
N ARG A 134 -1.00 12.58 8.78
CA ARG A 134 -0.80 13.62 9.81
C ARG A 134 -1.32 13.24 11.20
N GLY A 135 -1.27 11.95 11.56
CA GLY A 135 -1.64 11.47 12.90
C GLY A 135 -3.05 11.90 13.31
N VAL A 136 -3.17 12.63 14.43
CA VAL A 136 -4.44 13.12 14.98
C VAL A 136 -5.20 14.00 13.99
N VAL A 137 -4.51 14.85 13.22
CA VAL A 137 -5.15 15.72 12.20
C VAL A 137 -5.76 14.86 11.09
N GLY A 138 -5.06 13.81 10.67
CA GLY A 138 -5.58 12.85 9.72
C GLY A 138 -6.85 12.20 10.26
N PHE A 139 -6.80 11.67 11.48
CA PHE A 139 -7.95 11.06 12.13
C PHE A 139 -9.17 11.99 12.24
N ILE A 140 -8.98 13.26 12.62
CA ILE A 140 -10.09 14.23 12.69
C ILE A 140 -10.72 14.42 11.31
N VAL A 141 -9.90 14.67 10.28
CA VAL A 141 -10.36 14.98 8.92
C VAL A 141 -11.02 13.77 8.26
N THR A 142 -10.49 12.56 8.46
CA THR A 142 -10.98 11.35 7.79
C THR A 142 -12.07 10.61 8.56
N THR A 143 -12.28 10.93 9.83
CA THR A 143 -13.18 10.15 10.71
C THR A 143 -14.22 11.04 11.38
N LEU A 144 -13.80 12.05 12.15
CA LEU A 144 -14.72 12.85 12.96
C LEU A 144 -15.58 13.80 12.12
N ILE A 145 -14.99 14.46 11.11
CA ILE A 145 -15.72 15.35 10.20
C ILE A 145 -16.78 14.58 9.38
N PRO A 146 -16.44 13.45 8.71
CA PRO A 146 -17.46 12.66 8.02
C PRO A 146 -18.56 12.14 8.95
N TRP A 147 -18.20 11.70 10.16
CA TRP A 147 -19.18 11.23 11.14
C TRP A 147 -20.11 12.33 11.64
N SER A 148 -19.61 13.54 11.87
CA SER A 148 -20.44 14.66 12.30
C SER A 148 -21.44 15.09 11.21
N ILE A 149 -21.00 15.11 9.94
CA ILE A 149 -21.87 15.37 8.79
C ILE A 149 -22.95 14.28 8.67
N LEU A 150 -22.57 13.01 8.80
CA LEU A 150 -23.50 11.89 8.73
C LEU A 150 -24.52 11.92 9.88
N SER A 151 -24.06 12.23 11.09
CA SER A 151 -24.91 12.34 12.28
C SER A 151 -25.90 13.49 12.16
N LEU A 152 -25.46 14.65 11.63
CA LEU A 152 -26.34 15.77 11.34
C LEU A 152 -27.43 15.38 10.32
N GLY A 153 -27.06 14.63 9.27
CA GLY A 153 -28.02 14.10 8.29
C GLY A 153 -29.06 13.15 8.91
N LEU A 154 -28.64 12.27 9.83
CA LEU A 154 -29.56 11.39 10.56
C LEU A 154 -30.51 12.17 11.47
N ILE A 155 -30.03 13.23 12.12
CA ILE A 155 -30.85 14.12 12.96
C ILE A 155 -31.88 14.88 12.11
N ILE A 156 -31.48 15.42 10.95
CA ILE A 156 -32.40 16.11 10.03
C ILE A 156 -33.48 15.13 9.53
N CYS A 157 -33.09 13.91 9.20
CA CYS A 157 -34.03 12.85 8.79
C CYS A 157 -35.02 12.50 9.92
N TYR A 158 -34.55 12.39 11.16
CA TYR A 158 -35.39 12.20 12.34
C TYR A 158 -36.42 13.31 12.52
N ILE A 159 -36.01 14.58 12.40
CA ILE A 159 -36.91 15.74 12.53
C ILE A 159 -37.94 15.75 11.40
N SER A 160 -37.56 15.31 10.20
CA SER A 160 -38.44 15.32 9.01
C SER A 160 -39.40 14.13 8.97
N VAL A 161 -39.05 13.03 9.62
CA VAL A 161 -39.80 11.77 9.63
C VAL A 161 -40.17 11.47 11.08
N GLU A 162 -41.30 12.01 11.55
CA GLU A 162 -41.84 11.90 12.92
C GLU A 162 -42.19 10.46 13.37
N ARG A 163 -41.62 9.43 12.73
CA ARG A 163 -41.82 8.00 13.07
C ARG A 163 -40.68 7.39 13.87
N ILE A 164 -39.53 8.05 13.98
CA ILE A 164 -38.35 7.50 14.64
C ILE A 164 -38.36 7.94 16.11
N THR A 165 -37.99 7.06 17.03
CA THR A 165 -37.87 7.40 18.46
C THR A 165 -36.47 7.92 18.81
N LEU A 166 -36.34 8.73 19.87
CA LEU A 166 -35.04 9.26 20.32
C LEU A 166 -34.02 8.13 20.60
N ILE A 167 -34.50 7.00 21.11
CA ILE A 167 -33.68 5.80 21.39
C ILE A 167 -33.14 5.20 20.09
N GLU A 168 -33.96 5.14 19.04
CA GLU A 168 -33.53 4.65 17.73
C GLU A 168 -32.53 5.60 17.07
N LEU A 169 -32.74 6.92 17.16
CA LEU A 169 -31.78 7.91 16.69
C LEU A 169 -30.42 7.73 17.36
N PHE A 170 -30.41 7.59 18.69
CA PHE A 170 -29.17 7.35 19.44
C PHE A 170 -28.48 6.06 19.00
N LYS A 171 -29.23 4.97 18.81
CA LYS A 171 -28.69 3.70 18.27
C LYS A 171 -28.02 3.91 16.90
N PHE A 172 -28.67 4.61 15.97
CA PHE A 172 -28.09 4.86 14.64
C PHE A 172 -26.82 5.70 14.68
N ILE A 173 -26.77 6.73 15.54
CA ILE A 173 -25.57 7.56 15.73
C ILE A 173 -24.41 6.75 16.30
N MET A 174 -24.68 5.87 17.27
CA MET A 174 -23.64 5.01 17.86
C MET A 174 -23.16 3.93 16.89
N ILE A 175 -24.06 3.34 16.10
CA ILE A 175 -23.69 2.36 15.07
C ILE A 175 -22.88 3.03 13.96
N SER A 176 -23.26 4.23 13.52
CA SER A 176 -22.51 4.97 12.51
C SER A 176 -21.12 5.39 13.00
N LEU A 177 -20.99 5.75 14.29
CA LEU A 177 -19.69 6.02 14.92
C LEU A 177 -18.81 4.77 14.92
N ALA A 178 -19.34 3.64 15.40
CA ALA A 178 -18.60 2.38 15.43
C ALA A 178 -18.14 1.99 14.02
N PHE A 179 -19.01 2.12 13.03
CA PHE A 179 -18.72 1.79 11.64
C PHE A 179 -17.63 2.68 11.04
N ILE A 180 -17.73 4.00 11.21
CA ILE A 180 -16.72 4.94 10.74
C ILE A 180 -15.38 4.72 11.44
N LEU A 181 -15.38 4.46 12.75
CA LEU A 181 -14.17 4.10 13.47
C LEU A 181 -13.53 2.83 12.89
N THR A 182 -14.32 1.79 12.60
CA THR A 182 -13.82 0.56 11.97
C THR A 182 -13.20 0.82 10.60
N LEU A 183 -13.84 1.60 9.73
CA LEU A 183 -13.30 1.98 8.43
C LEU A 183 -12.02 2.83 8.55
N SER A 184 -11.92 3.63 9.61
CA SER A 184 -10.80 4.56 9.82
C SER A 184 -9.60 3.98 10.57
N ILE A 185 -9.68 2.78 11.16
CA ILE A 185 -8.59 2.18 11.96
C ILE A 185 -7.28 2.09 11.16
N ASP A 186 -7.33 1.89 9.84
CA ASP A 186 -6.13 1.99 9.00
C ASP A 186 -6.41 2.38 7.54
N LEU A 187 -7.12 3.49 7.34
CA LEU A 187 -7.40 4.00 5.98
C LEU A 187 -6.13 4.24 5.15
N ALA A 188 -5.00 4.52 5.82
CA ALA A 188 -3.70 4.66 5.19
C ALA A 188 -3.13 3.32 4.72
N GLY A 189 -3.17 2.29 5.57
CA GLY A 189 -2.71 0.94 5.22
C GLY A 189 -3.58 0.18 4.22
N ILE A 190 -4.85 0.61 4.02
CA ILE A 190 -5.70 0.08 2.93
C ILE A 190 -5.19 0.49 1.55
N THR A 191 -4.34 1.52 1.47
CA THR A 191 -3.73 1.96 0.21
C THR A 191 -2.26 1.57 0.13
N PRO A 192 -1.76 1.06 -1.01
CA PRO A 192 -0.34 0.73 -1.15
C PRO A 192 0.56 1.98 -1.27
N THR A 193 -0.04 3.18 -1.35
CA THR A 193 0.65 4.47 -1.47
C THR A 193 1.06 5.06 -0.14
N TYR A 194 0.41 4.67 0.95
CA TYR A 194 0.68 5.19 2.28
C TYR A 194 1.14 4.06 3.20
N ARG A 195 2.03 4.40 4.13
CA ARG A 195 2.34 3.48 5.23
C ARG A 195 1.11 3.36 6.14
N SER A 196 0.88 2.17 6.66
CA SER A 196 -0.10 1.97 7.72
C SER A 196 0.24 2.84 8.94
N ALA A 197 -0.79 3.44 9.54
CA ALA A 197 -0.62 4.25 10.74
C ALA A 197 -0.51 3.40 12.03
N MET A 198 -0.88 2.11 11.94
CA MET A 198 -0.99 1.20 13.08
C MET A 198 0.33 0.51 13.44
N PHE A 199 1.31 0.47 12.52
CA PHE A 199 2.58 -0.22 12.74
C PHE A 199 3.72 0.69 13.18
N GLU A 200 4.72 0.08 13.83
CA GLU A 200 5.93 0.74 14.31
C GLU A 200 6.68 1.44 13.16
N ARG A 201 7.12 2.68 13.39
CA ARG A 201 7.84 3.45 12.36
C ARG A 201 9.26 2.90 12.17
N LEU A 202 9.45 2.13 11.11
CA LEU A 202 10.76 1.73 10.61
C LEU A 202 11.39 2.83 9.75
N LYS A 203 12.70 3.00 9.89
CA LYS A 203 13.53 3.84 9.00
C LYS A 203 14.47 2.94 8.20
N VAL A 204 14.58 3.17 6.90
CA VAL A 204 15.65 2.54 6.10
C VAL A 204 16.98 3.21 6.44
N ILE A 205 18.02 2.42 6.69
CA ILE A 205 19.39 2.88 6.91
C ILE A 205 20.32 2.26 5.87
N ILE A 206 21.40 2.97 5.54
CA ILE A 206 22.42 2.53 4.58
C ILE A 206 23.74 2.33 5.33
N ASN A 207 24.38 1.19 5.12
CA ASN A 207 25.76 0.96 5.48
C ASN A 207 26.68 1.35 4.32
N ASN A 208 27.32 2.51 4.44
CA ASN A 208 28.17 3.06 3.38
C ASN A 208 29.41 2.21 3.11
N SER A 209 29.90 1.39 4.05
CA SER A 209 31.05 0.52 3.79
C SER A 209 30.71 -0.68 2.90
N LYS A 210 29.43 -1.06 2.82
CA LYS A 210 28.94 -2.11 1.92
C LYS A 210 28.35 -1.55 0.62
N CYS A 211 27.98 -0.27 0.58
CA CYS A 211 27.32 0.31 -0.57
C CYS A 211 28.28 0.42 -1.75
N SER A 212 27.89 -0.14 -2.91
CA SER A 212 28.67 -0.07 -4.15
C SER A 212 28.14 0.96 -5.16
N GLY A 213 27.15 1.77 -4.79
CA GLY A 213 26.58 2.77 -5.72
C GLY A 213 25.74 2.21 -6.88
N CYS A 214 25.42 0.91 -6.90
CA CYS A 214 24.77 0.26 -8.05
C CYS A 214 23.39 0.82 -8.46
N GLY A 215 22.74 1.66 -7.65
CA GLY A 215 21.49 2.33 -8.03
C GLY A 215 20.21 1.47 -8.00
N ILE A 216 20.27 0.16 -7.77
CA ILE A 216 19.08 -0.72 -7.79
C ILE A 216 17.97 -0.23 -6.83
N CYS A 217 18.33 0.29 -5.65
CA CYS A 217 17.38 0.87 -4.71
C CYS A 217 16.61 2.07 -5.27
N ILE A 218 17.22 2.85 -6.17
CA ILE A 218 16.57 3.94 -6.91
C ILE A 218 15.55 3.34 -7.87
N ASP A 219 15.87 2.25 -8.56
CA ASP A 219 14.95 1.62 -9.51
C ASP A 219 13.71 1.00 -8.87
N VAL A 220 13.88 0.34 -7.72
CA VAL A 220 12.79 -0.41 -7.09
C VAL A 220 11.95 0.42 -6.13
N CYS A 221 12.39 1.63 -5.79
CA CYS A 221 11.65 2.51 -4.88
C CYS A 221 10.48 3.19 -5.60
N PRO A 222 9.22 2.86 -5.26
CA PRO A 222 8.05 3.50 -5.89
C PRO A 222 7.89 4.97 -5.46
N ARG A 223 8.47 5.35 -4.31
CA ARG A 223 8.40 6.70 -3.74
C ARG A 223 9.59 7.58 -4.11
N GLY A 224 10.56 7.05 -4.86
CA GLY A 224 11.74 7.80 -5.28
C GLY A 224 12.59 8.33 -4.12
N CYS A 225 12.69 7.61 -2.99
CA CYS A 225 13.36 8.11 -1.78
C CYS A 225 14.89 8.18 -1.86
N PHE A 226 15.50 7.71 -2.95
CA PHE A 226 16.95 7.54 -3.09
C PHE A 226 17.52 8.41 -4.21
N GLU A 227 18.79 8.79 -4.08
CA GLU A 227 19.56 9.49 -5.10
C GLU A 227 21.00 8.98 -5.13
N LEU A 228 21.63 9.01 -6.31
CA LEU A 228 23.02 8.60 -6.47
C LEU A 228 23.94 9.81 -6.18
N ASN A 229 24.84 9.65 -5.22
CA ASN A 229 25.92 10.61 -5.01
C ASN A 229 27.12 10.22 -5.90
N LYS A 230 27.31 10.98 -6.99
CA LYS A 230 28.36 10.74 -7.98
C LYS A 230 29.78 11.02 -7.47
N GLU A 231 29.95 11.76 -6.38
CA GLU A 231 31.27 12.10 -5.85
C GLU A 231 31.88 10.96 -5.03
N ARG A 232 31.02 10.12 -4.45
CA ARG A 232 31.41 9.05 -3.53
C ARG A 232 31.02 7.65 -4.01
N ASP A 233 30.38 7.56 -5.18
CA ASP A 233 29.80 6.32 -5.73
C ASP A 233 28.94 5.56 -4.71
N ILE A 234 28.17 6.30 -3.91
CA ILE A 234 27.22 5.74 -2.93
C ILE A 234 25.82 6.29 -3.17
N VAL A 235 24.82 5.59 -2.64
CA VAL A 235 23.43 6.05 -2.65
C VAL A 235 23.12 6.78 -1.35
N ASN A 236 22.41 7.91 -1.46
CA ASN A 236 21.86 8.65 -0.34
C ASN A 236 20.33 8.52 -0.27
N ILE A 237 19.77 8.70 0.93
CA ILE A 237 18.33 8.80 1.15
C ILE A 237 17.95 10.29 1.18
N LYS A 238 17.22 10.76 0.17
CA LYS A 238 16.77 12.17 0.10
C LYS A 238 15.48 12.45 0.85
N GLU A 239 14.51 11.53 0.78
CA GLU A 239 13.13 11.78 1.23
C GLU A 239 12.59 10.63 2.08
N GLN A 240 13.22 10.40 3.23
CA GLN A 240 12.89 9.30 4.13
C GLN A 240 11.42 9.30 4.58
N GLU A 241 10.82 10.48 4.76
CA GLU A 241 9.42 10.61 5.21
C GLU A 241 8.40 10.10 4.18
N LYS A 242 8.77 10.03 2.89
CA LYS A 242 7.91 9.45 1.85
C LYS A 242 7.96 7.92 1.82
N CYS A 243 8.86 7.29 2.56
CA CYS A 243 9.05 5.84 2.54
C CYS A 243 7.81 5.11 3.07
N ILE A 244 7.30 4.19 2.26
CA ILE A 244 6.15 3.31 2.58
C ILE A 244 6.57 1.99 3.24
N GLN A 245 7.87 1.84 3.55
CA GLN A 245 8.42 0.67 4.25
C GLN A 245 8.19 -0.69 3.53
N CYS A 246 8.03 -0.69 2.20
CA CYS A 246 7.79 -1.92 1.43
C CYS A 246 8.97 -2.92 1.40
N GLY A 247 10.19 -2.50 1.75
CA GLY A 247 11.36 -3.39 1.80
C GLY A 247 12.01 -3.74 0.45
N ALA A 248 11.46 -3.30 -0.69
CA ALA A 248 11.97 -3.61 -2.02
C ALA A 248 13.48 -3.27 -2.19
N CYS A 249 13.91 -2.11 -1.70
CA CYS A 249 15.31 -1.69 -1.78
C CYS A 249 16.26 -2.58 -0.98
N ILE A 250 15.79 -3.18 0.12
CA ILE A 250 16.57 -4.07 0.98
C ILE A 250 16.70 -5.44 0.31
N ILE A 251 15.58 -6.00 -0.15
CA ILE A 251 15.52 -7.32 -0.80
C ILE A 251 16.42 -7.34 -2.04
N GLN A 252 16.36 -6.29 -2.86
CA GLN A 252 17.10 -6.20 -4.12
C GLN A 252 18.54 -5.69 -3.99
N CYS A 253 19.01 -5.30 -2.79
CA CYS A 253 20.38 -4.83 -2.63
C CYS A 253 21.37 -6.00 -2.77
N PRO A 254 22.27 -6.00 -3.78
CA PRO A 254 23.21 -7.11 -3.97
C PRO A 254 24.29 -7.17 -2.88
N GLN A 255 24.56 -6.04 -2.21
CA GLN A 255 25.61 -5.90 -1.19
C GLN A 255 25.08 -5.99 0.25
N ASP A 256 23.77 -6.18 0.44
CA ASP A 256 23.16 -6.18 1.77
C ASP A 256 23.51 -4.93 2.60
N ALA A 257 23.54 -3.78 1.92
CA ALA A 257 23.90 -2.49 2.49
C ALA A 257 22.70 -1.75 3.13
N LEU A 258 21.48 -2.20 2.88
CA LEU A 258 20.24 -1.52 3.30
C LEU A 258 19.51 -2.35 4.35
N SER A 259 19.09 -1.75 5.45
CA SER A 259 18.37 -2.42 6.54
C SER A 259 17.23 -1.56 7.09
N PHE A 260 16.29 -2.16 7.82
CA PHE A 260 15.34 -1.39 8.63
C PHE A 260 15.89 -1.14 10.03
N LYS A 261 15.62 0.04 10.58
CA LYS A 261 15.91 0.44 11.95
C LYS A 261 14.61 0.84 12.64
N ARG A 262 14.34 0.22 13.79
CA ARG A 262 13.22 0.57 14.68
C ARG A 262 13.51 1.86 15.46
N LEU A 263 12.47 2.41 16.10
CA LEU A 263 12.62 3.59 16.95
C LEU A 263 13.45 3.31 18.22
N ASN A 264 13.37 2.09 18.74
CA ASN A 264 14.18 1.63 19.89
C ASN A 264 15.68 1.45 19.55
N GLY A 265 16.09 1.65 18.29
CA GLY A 265 17.46 1.52 17.84
C GLY A 265 17.82 0.16 17.25
N GLU A 266 16.97 -0.86 17.41
CA GLU A 266 17.17 -2.20 16.88
C GLU A 266 17.21 -2.19 15.35
N VAL A 267 18.19 -2.91 14.78
CA VAL A 267 18.36 -3.04 13.33
C VAL A 267 17.85 -4.42 12.90
N ILE A 268 16.90 -4.42 11.98
CA ILE A 268 16.40 -5.63 11.33
C ILE A 268 17.26 -5.87 10.10
N PRO A 269 18.01 -6.98 10.06
CA PRO A 269 18.97 -7.22 9.00
C PRO A 269 18.28 -7.71 7.71
N PRO A 270 18.94 -7.61 6.54
CA PRO A 270 18.34 -7.90 5.24
C PRO A 270 17.84 -9.34 5.10
N GLU A 271 18.51 -10.31 5.74
CA GLU A 271 18.18 -11.74 5.62
C GLU A 271 16.80 -12.04 6.23
N VAL A 272 16.47 -11.36 7.33
CA VAL A 272 15.15 -11.46 7.98
C VAL A 272 14.07 -10.93 7.03
N ILE A 273 14.35 -9.82 6.36
CA ILE A 273 13.39 -9.17 5.46
C ILE A 273 13.13 -10.04 4.22
N ARG A 274 14.18 -10.65 3.64
CA ARG A 274 14.03 -11.61 2.52
C ARG A 274 13.26 -12.86 2.93
N ARG A 275 13.60 -13.44 4.09
CA ARG A 275 12.98 -14.68 4.58
C ARG A 275 11.49 -14.52 4.84
N TYR A 276 11.10 -13.49 5.58
CA TYR A 276 9.71 -13.29 5.99
C TYR A 276 8.91 -12.41 5.03
N ARG A 277 9.57 -11.83 4.03
CA ARG A 277 8.99 -10.96 3.01
C ARG A 277 8.11 -9.87 3.59
N LEU A 278 8.42 -9.43 4.82
CA LEU A 278 7.62 -8.56 5.71
C LEU A 278 6.23 -8.23 5.17
N ASN A 279 5.37 -9.25 5.06
CA ASN A 279 3.93 -8.99 5.01
C ASN A 279 3.60 -8.52 6.42
N PHE A 280 3.42 -7.21 6.59
CA PHE A 280 3.21 -6.56 7.90
C PHE A 280 1.97 -7.07 8.67
N THR A 281 1.24 -8.06 8.16
CA THR A 281 0.10 -8.73 8.79
C THR A 281 0.45 -9.79 9.85
N GLY A 282 1.61 -9.70 10.52
CA GLY A 282 1.93 -10.61 11.62
C GLY A 282 3.04 -10.10 12.53
N LYS A 283 2.74 -9.94 13.83
CA LYS A 283 3.77 -9.94 14.87
C LYS A 283 4.41 -11.33 14.89
N HIS A 284 5.39 -11.57 14.05
CA HIS A 284 6.32 -12.66 14.30
C HIS A 284 7.44 -12.08 15.16
N THR A 285 7.34 -12.32 16.47
CA THR A 285 8.47 -12.16 17.39
C THR A 285 9.66 -12.91 16.80
N ILE A 286 10.63 -12.16 16.29
CA ILE A 286 11.94 -12.70 15.94
C ILE A 286 12.57 -13.07 17.28
N ARG A 287 12.48 -14.34 17.67
CA ARG A 287 13.44 -14.90 18.63
C ARG A 287 14.69 -15.19 17.80
N ILE A 288 15.67 -14.30 17.92
CA ILE A 288 17.05 -14.55 17.52
C ILE A 288 17.59 -15.65 18.43
#